data_AF-A0A8J6SZP0-F1
#
_entry.id   AF-A0A8J6SZP0-F1
#
_cell.length_a   1.000
_cell.length_b   1.000
_cell.length_c   1.000
_cell.angle_alpha   90.00
_cell.angle_beta   90.00
_cell.angle_gamma   90.00
#
_symmetry.space_group_name_H-M   'P 1'
#
loop_
_entity.id
_entity.type
_entity.pdbx_description
1 polymer ?
#
loop_
_entity_poly.entity_id
_entity_poly.type
_entity_poly.pdbx_seq_one_letter_code
_entity_poly.pdbx_strand_id
1 'polypeptide(L)'
;GEEVYQTLPKSANTAYTEFGVPGPASVETLRSFIPEDELFPPKRGTTWESHHAFGSWIGETWLSPDTLEHYFGRTDSLESLVERGQWLQSEGYKCIYEEARRQKPVCSMALNWCFNEPWPAAANNSLISWPTVPKPAYYAVQASCRPVLASARIPKFSWQEGEWFESELWLLNDTWERIAPGRMEIVLECGSFRKRLMVWEMPEALPNRNVRGPTVRFQLPAMDSDRLILLLRIEGKPEWNSEYLLLMKAREEKQRVNMLNI
;
A
#
# COMPACT_ATOMS: atom_id res chain seq x y z
N GLY A 1 -17.07 4.04 0.50
CA GLY A 1 -16.70 3.25 1.69
C GLY A 1 -15.52 3.92 2.36
N GLU A 2 -15.21 3.57 3.61
CA GLU A 2 -13.95 3.97 4.25
C GLU A 2 -12.82 3.03 3.79
N GLU A 3 -11.62 3.57 3.56
CA GLU A 3 -10.43 2.79 3.16
C GLU A 3 -9.81 2.03 4.34
N VAL A 4 -9.00 1.01 4.08
CA VAL A 4 -8.26 0.28 5.13
C VAL A 4 -7.37 1.20 5.99
N TYR A 5 -6.83 2.26 5.37
CA TYR A 5 -6.05 3.31 6.01
C TYR A 5 -6.84 4.07 7.10
N GLN A 6 -8.17 3.98 7.09
CA GLN A 6 -9.07 4.69 8.01
C GLN A 6 -9.78 3.74 8.96
N THR A 7 -10.16 2.56 8.50
CA THR A 7 -10.92 1.58 9.30
C THR A 7 -10.03 0.87 10.30
N LEU A 8 -8.83 0.45 9.90
CA LEU A 8 -7.95 -0.35 10.75
C LEU A 8 -7.44 0.42 11.98
N PRO A 9 -7.03 1.70 11.89
CA PRO A 9 -6.63 2.47 13.08
C PRO A 9 -7.77 2.71 14.08
N LYS A 10 -9.03 2.64 13.65
CA LYS A 10 -10.21 2.76 14.52
C LYS A 10 -10.61 1.43 15.17
N SER A 11 -10.06 0.32 14.67
CA SER A 11 -10.34 -1.01 15.21
C SER A 11 -9.57 -1.27 16.51
N ALA A 12 -10.15 -2.10 17.37
CA ALA A 12 -9.59 -2.49 18.67
C ALA A 12 -9.56 -4.02 18.82
N ASN A 13 -9.18 -4.72 17.76
CA ASN A 13 -9.10 -6.18 17.77
C ASN A 13 -7.84 -6.65 18.51
N THR A 14 -7.96 -7.73 19.28
CA THR A 14 -6.81 -8.38 19.93
C THR A 14 -5.97 -9.21 18.94
N ALA A 15 -6.58 -9.60 17.82
CA ALA A 15 -5.95 -10.28 16.71
C ALA A 15 -6.70 -10.01 15.40
N TYR A 16 -5.96 -9.84 14.32
CA TYR A 16 -6.47 -9.91 12.96
C TYR A 16 -6.15 -11.29 12.38
N THR A 17 -7.08 -12.22 12.55
CA THR A 17 -6.90 -13.64 12.18
C THR A 17 -6.95 -13.89 10.68
N GLU A 18 -7.65 -13.03 9.93
CA GLU A 18 -7.68 -13.01 8.47
C GLU A 18 -7.90 -11.57 7.98
N PHE A 19 -7.11 -11.15 7.00
CA PHE A 19 -7.33 -9.93 6.21
C PHE A 19 -6.66 -10.06 4.84
N GLY A 20 -7.10 -9.25 3.89
CA GLY A 20 -6.58 -9.32 2.53
C GLY A 20 -6.56 -7.97 1.83
N VAL A 21 -5.56 -7.79 0.99
CA VAL A 21 -5.58 -6.80 -0.08
C VAL A 21 -5.38 -7.58 -1.38
N PRO A 22 -6.37 -7.59 -2.28
CA PRO A 22 -6.30 -8.42 -3.45
C PRO A 22 -5.37 -7.80 -4.50
N GLY A 23 -4.74 -8.64 -5.32
CA GLY A 23 -3.87 -8.20 -6.40
C GLY A 23 -3.65 -9.29 -7.45
N PRO A 24 -3.43 -8.89 -8.72
CA PRO A 24 -3.24 -9.82 -9.83
C PRO A 24 -1.88 -10.55 -9.73
N ALA A 25 -1.81 -11.74 -10.31
CA ALA A 25 -0.54 -12.41 -10.61
C ALA A 25 0.31 -11.59 -11.59
N SER A 26 1.59 -11.92 -11.73
CA SER A 26 2.47 -11.22 -12.69
C SER A 26 2.00 -11.46 -14.13
N VAL A 27 2.38 -10.55 -15.04
CA VAL A 27 2.09 -10.71 -16.48
C VAL A 27 2.60 -12.07 -17.00
N GLU A 28 3.80 -12.48 -16.58
CA GLU A 28 4.38 -13.77 -16.96
C GLU A 28 3.56 -14.95 -16.45
N THR A 29 3.13 -14.92 -15.18
CA THR A 29 2.26 -15.96 -14.61
C THR A 29 0.91 -16.01 -15.31
N LEU A 30 0.31 -14.85 -15.62
CA LEU A 30 -0.97 -14.79 -16.32
C LEU A 30 -0.86 -15.36 -17.74
N ARG A 31 0.20 -15.01 -18.49
CA ARG A 31 0.48 -15.55 -19.84
C ARG A 31 0.71 -17.07 -19.85
N SER A 32 1.05 -17.68 -18.70
CA SER A 32 1.29 -19.12 -18.66
C SER A 32 0.01 -19.96 -18.68
N PHE A 33 -1.15 -19.37 -18.42
CA PHE A 33 -2.42 -20.11 -18.39
C PHE A 33 -3.61 -19.38 -19.03
N ILE A 34 -3.54 -18.07 -19.26
CA ILE A 34 -4.59 -17.32 -19.96
C ILE A 34 -4.26 -17.26 -21.46
N PRO A 35 -5.19 -17.67 -22.36
CA PRO A 35 -5.05 -17.53 -23.80
C PRO A 35 -4.78 -16.08 -24.25
N GLU A 36 -3.96 -15.89 -25.28
CA GLU A 36 -3.52 -14.55 -25.72
C GLU A 36 -4.70 -13.64 -26.11
N ASP A 37 -5.75 -14.19 -26.71
CA ASP A 37 -6.97 -13.47 -27.11
C ASP A 37 -7.90 -13.12 -25.94
N GLU A 38 -7.64 -13.67 -24.75
CA GLU A 38 -8.35 -13.38 -23.50
C GLU A 38 -7.54 -12.56 -22.49
N LEU A 39 -6.23 -12.37 -22.72
CA LEU A 39 -5.33 -11.69 -21.77
C LEU A 39 -5.78 -10.28 -21.43
N PHE A 40 -6.28 -9.53 -22.41
CA PHE A 40 -6.72 -8.16 -22.17
C PHE A 40 -7.83 -7.71 -23.14
N PRO A 41 -8.85 -6.98 -22.66
CA PRO A 41 -9.12 -6.69 -21.25
C PRO A 41 -9.71 -7.91 -20.52
N PRO A 42 -9.46 -8.07 -19.20
CA PRO A 42 -10.09 -9.11 -18.38
C PRO A 42 -11.62 -9.05 -18.45
N LYS A 43 -12.28 -10.19 -18.69
CA LYS A 43 -13.74 -10.28 -18.82
C LYS A 43 -14.32 -11.49 -18.11
N ARG A 44 -15.57 -11.36 -17.66
CA ARG A 44 -16.41 -12.52 -17.30
C ARG A 44 -16.61 -13.45 -18.50
N GLY A 45 -16.83 -14.73 -18.23
CA GLY A 45 -17.02 -15.80 -19.21
C GLY A 45 -15.74 -16.28 -19.89
N THR A 46 -14.57 -15.79 -19.45
CA THR A 46 -13.25 -16.14 -20.01
C THR A 46 -12.40 -16.85 -18.96
N THR A 47 -11.16 -17.19 -19.33
CA THR A 47 -10.16 -17.79 -18.43
C THR A 47 -9.93 -16.94 -17.18
N TRP A 48 -10.12 -15.62 -17.24
CA TRP A 48 -10.05 -14.76 -16.04
C TRP A 48 -11.07 -15.16 -14.96
N GLU A 49 -12.31 -15.48 -15.33
CA GLU A 49 -13.33 -15.90 -14.37
C GLU A 49 -13.05 -17.31 -13.85
N SER A 50 -12.72 -18.25 -14.74
CA SER A 50 -12.38 -19.62 -14.33
C SER A 50 -11.10 -19.71 -13.50
N HIS A 51 -10.22 -18.70 -13.54
CA HIS A 51 -9.02 -18.57 -12.71
C HIS A 51 -9.14 -17.47 -11.64
N HIS A 52 -10.34 -17.29 -11.09
CA HIS A 52 -10.62 -16.53 -9.88
C HIS A 52 -10.45 -15.00 -9.92
N ALA A 53 -10.36 -14.38 -11.10
CA ALA A 53 -10.36 -12.92 -11.17
C ALA A 53 -11.74 -12.31 -10.89
N PHE A 54 -12.79 -13.04 -11.27
CA PHE A 54 -14.19 -12.62 -11.20
C PHE A 54 -15.06 -13.70 -10.56
N GLY A 55 -16.18 -13.29 -9.96
CA GLY A 55 -17.25 -14.22 -9.53
C GLY A 55 -16.88 -15.28 -8.49
N SER A 56 -15.69 -15.21 -7.88
CA SER A 56 -15.18 -16.26 -6.97
C SER A 56 -15.43 -15.97 -5.49
N TRP A 57 -15.97 -14.79 -5.18
CA TRP A 57 -16.44 -14.41 -3.85
C TRP A 57 -17.56 -13.37 -3.97
N ILE A 58 -17.67 -12.42 -3.03
CA ILE A 58 -18.62 -11.32 -3.07
C ILE A 58 -18.19 -10.33 -4.15
N GLY A 59 -19.02 -10.15 -5.19
CA GLY A 59 -18.74 -9.20 -6.27
C GLY A 59 -17.40 -9.45 -6.96
N GLU A 60 -16.81 -8.39 -7.52
CA GLU A 60 -15.53 -8.46 -8.24
C GLU A 60 -14.32 -8.17 -7.36
N THR A 61 -14.31 -8.73 -6.15
CA THR A 61 -13.34 -8.37 -5.12
C THR A 61 -11.90 -8.75 -5.49
N TRP A 62 -11.65 -9.80 -6.28
CA TRP A 62 -10.28 -10.27 -6.52
C TRP A 62 -9.50 -9.43 -7.52
N LEU A 63 -9.99 -9.24 -8.74
CA LEU A 63 -9.34 -8.31 -9.66
C LEU A 63 -9.66 -6.85 -9.32
N SER A 64 -10.84 -6.58 -8.75
CA SER A 64 -11.29 -5.26 -8.34
C SER A 64 -11.10 -4.15 -9.41
N PRO A 65 -11.57 -4.36 -10.65
CA PRO A 65 -11.36 -3.39 -11.74
C PRO A 65 -11.91 -2.01 -11.40
N ASP A 66 -13.07 -1.92 -10.74
CA ASP A 66 -13.68 -0.64 -10.31
C ASP A 66 -12.80 0.11 -9.31
N THR A 67 -12.15 -0.61 -8.39
CA THR A 67 -11.20 -0.02 -7.42
C THR A 67 -9.96 0.48 -8.14
N LEU A 68 -9.42 -0.30 -9.09
CA LEU A 68 -8.27 0.13 -9.89
C LEU A 68 -8.61 1.35 -10.74
N GLU A 69 -9.78 1.37 -11.38
CA GLU A 69 -10.24 2.53 -12.15
C GLU A 69 -10.51 3.75 -11.26
N HIS A 70 -11.05 3.56 -10.06
CA HIS A 70 -11.24 4.64 -9.10
C HIS A 70 -9.92 5.33 -8.70
N TYR A 71 -8.87 4.55 -8.46
CA TYR A 71 -7.56 5.11 -8.11
C TYR A 71 -6.82 5.64 -9.34
N PHE A 72 -6.65 4.81 -10.37
CA PHE A 72 -5.70 5.07 -11.46
C PHE A 72 -6.35 5.51 -12.78
N GLY A 73 -7.68 5.58 -12.84
CA GLY A 73 -8.42 5.76 -14.08
C GLY A 73 -8.39 4.51 -14.96
N ARG A 74 -8.93 4.63 -16.17
CA ARG A 74 -8.99 3.52 -17.12
C ARG A 74 -7.59 2.96 -17.39
N THR A 75 -7.50 1.64 -17.43
CA THR A 75 -6.27 0.93 -17.78
C THR A 75 -6.37 0.43 -19.22
N ASP A 76 -5.28 0.52 -19.99
CA ASP A 76 -5.23 0.26 -21.43
C ASP A 76 -4.35 -0.93 -21.83
N SER A 77 -3.65 -1.54 -20.88
CA SER A 77 -2.79 -2.70 -21.09
C SER A 77 -2.81 -3.66 -19.90
N LEU A 78 -2.45 -4.91 -20.14
CA LEU A 78 -2.28 -5.92 -19.10
C LEU A 78 -1.18 -5.51 -18.12
N GLU A 79 -0.09 -4.97 -18.64
CA GLU A 79 1.09 -4.54 -17.88
C GLU A 79 0.72 -3.44 -16.89
N SER A 80 -0.02 -2.42 -17.33
CA SER A 80 -0.51 -1.36 -16.42
C SER A 80 -1.51 -1.89 -15.41
N LEU A 81 -2.36 -2.87 -15.78
CA LEU A 81 -3.32 -3.47 -14.84
C LEU A 81 -2.59 -4.21 -13.72
N VAL A 82 -1.58 -4.99 -14.08
CA VAL A 82 -0.79 -5.77 -13.12
C VAL A 82 0.03 -4.85 -12.22
N GLU A 83 0.71 -3.85 -12.79
CA GLU A 83 1.53 -2.90 -12.03
C GLU A 83 0.69 -2.14 -11.00
N ARG A 84 -0.44 -1.58 -11.41
CA ARG A 84 -1.35 -0.81 -10.54
C ARG A 84 -1.97 -1.69 -9.45
N GLY A 85 -2.38 -2.91 -9.81
CA GLY A 85 -2.93 -3.86 -8.85
C GLY A 85 -1.92 -4.32 -7.81
N GLN A 86 -0.70 -4.65 -8.23
CA GLN A 86 0.37 -5.05 -7.33
C GLN A 86 0.90 -3.89 -6.47
N TRP A 87 0.88 -2.66 -7.00
CA TRP A 87 1.17 -1.45 -6.24
C TRP A 87 0.15 -1.25 -5.11
N LEU A 88 -1.15 -1.23 -5.44
CA LEU A 88 -2.21 -1.08 -4.44
C LEU A 88 -2.16 -2.20 -3.39
N GLN A 89 -1.91 -3.43 -3.83
CA GLN A 89 -1.74 -4.58 -2.95
C GLN A 89 -0.58 -4.38 -1.96
N SER A 90 0.59 -3.97 -2.45
CA SER A 90 1.80 -3.82 -1.64
C SER A 90 1.63 -2.76 -0.53
N GLU A 91 1.08 -1.61 -0.88
CA GLU A 91 0.94 -0.49 0.05
C GLU A 91 -0.23 -0.69 1.01
N GLY A 92 -1.31 -1.34 0.54
CA GLY A 92 -2.40 -1.78 1.41
C GLY A 92 -1.90 -2.76 2.48
N TYR A 93 -1.07 -3.75 2.11
CA TYR A 93 -0.50 -4.67 3.09
C TYR A 93 0.47 -3.99 4.06
N LYS A 94 1.34 -3.08 3.59
CA LYS A 94 2.19 -2.27 4.49
C LYS A 94 1.36 -1.57 5.55
N CYS A 95 0.30 -0.90 5.12
CA CYS A 95 -0.63 -0.22 6.03
C CYS A 95 -1.17 -1.18 7.09
N ILE A 96 -1.67 -2.35 6.69
CA ILE A 96 -2.28 -3.29 7.63
C ILE A 96 -1.28 -3.83 8.64
N TYR A 97 -0.13 -4.33 8.18
CA TYR A 97 0.88 -4.94 9.06
C TYR A 97 1.48 -3.92 10.03
N GLU A 98 1.84 -2.74 9.55
CA GLU A 98 2.41 -1.71 10.42
C GLU A 98 1.39 -1.16 11.43
N GLU A 99 0.12 -1.00 11.02
CA GLU A 99 -0.94 -0.53 11.93
C GLU A 99 -1.28 -1.57 13.00
N ALA A 100 -1.39 -2.85 12.65
CA ALA A 100 -1.60 -3.92 13.63
C ALA A 100 -0.47 -3.95 14.68
N ARG A 101 0.78 -3.68 14.27
CA ARG A 101 1.92 -3.55 15.19
C ARG A 101 1.82 -2.33 16.10
N ARG A 102 1.32 -1.18 15.60
CA ARG A 102 1.09 0.02 16.43
C ARG A 102 0.08 -0.22 17.54
N GLN A 103 -0.87 -1.13 17.33
CA GLN A 103 -1.91 -1.46 18.30
C GLN A 103 -1.42 -2.36 19.46
N LYS A 104 -0.15 -2.75 19.48
CA LYS A 104 0.48 -3.38 20.65
C LYS A 104 0.30 -2.48 21.90
N PRO A 105 -0.04 -3.04 23.08
CA PRO A 105 -0.14 -4.46 23.41
C PRO A 105 -1.54 -5.07 23.22
N VAL A 106 -2.52 -4.32 22.72
CA VAL A 106 -3.88 -4.81 22.54
C VAL A 106 -3.92 -5.86 21.42
N CYS A 107 -3.38 -5.50 20.25
CA CYS A 107 -3.22 -6.43 19.13
C CYS A 107 -1.91 -7.22 19.25
N SER A 108 -2.01 -8.55 19.16
CA SER A 108 -0.87 -9.47 19.25
C SER A 108 -0.67 -10.35 18.01
N MET A 109 -1.53 -10.22 17.00
CA MET A 109 -1.47 -11.08 15.81
C MET A 109 -2.08 -10.41 14.59
N ALA A 110 -1.44 -10.59 13.43
CA ALA A 110 -1.92 -10.18 12.12
C ALA A 110 -1.55 -11.25 11.08
N LEU A 111 -2.55 -11.96 10.55
CA LEU A 111 -2.38 -13.03 9.57
C LEU A 111 -3.08 -12.68 8.25
N ASN A 112 -2.33 -12.65 7.16
CA ASN A 112 -2.89 -12.41 5.84
C ASN A 112 -3.60 -13.67 5.34
N TRP A 113 -4.84 -13.48 4.88
CA TRP A 113 -5.51 -14.43 4.00
C TRP A 113 -5.24 -13.99 2.56
N CYS A 114 -4.43 -14.68 1.76
CA CYS A 114 -3.66 -15.88 2.10
C CYS A 114 -2.18 -15.72 1.78
N PHE A 115 -1.37 -16.67 2.24
CA PHE A 115 0.08 -16.66 1.98
C PHE A 115 0.40 -17.02 0.52
N ASN A 116 -0.18 -18.10 0.01
CA ASN A 116 0.07 -18.61 -1.34
C ASN A 116 -1.18 -19.17 -2.02
N GLU A 117 -1.08 -19.40 -3.33
CA GLU A 117 -2.08 -20.13 -4.11
C GLU A 117 -1.76 -21.62 -4.22
N PRO A 118 -2.78 -22.51 -4.20
CA PRO A 118 -2.60 -23.93 -4.49
C PRO A 118 -2.61 -24.26 -5.99
N TRP A 119 -2.94 -23.31 -6.86
CA TRP A 119 -3.19 -23.50 -8.29
C TRP A 119 -3.04 -22.17 -9.06
N PRO A 120 -3.03 -22.15 -10.41
CA PRO A 120 -2.91 -20.92 -11.18
C PRO A 120 -4.12 -20.00 -10.95
N ALA A 121 -3.98 -18.98 -10.10
CA ALA A 121 -5.01 -17.97 -9.87
C ALA A 121 -4.59 -16.64 -10.51
N ALA A 122 -5.52 -15.99 -11.20
CA ALA A 122 -5.29 -14.73 -11.89
C ALA A 122 -5.22 -13.52 -10.94
N ALA A 123 -6.06 -13.51 -9.90
CA ALA A 123 -6.02 -12.50 -8.85
C ALA A 123 -6.53 -13.07 -7.52
N ASN A 124 -5.91 -12.65 -6.42
CA ASN A 124 -6.31 -12.98 -5.04
C ASN A 124 -5.43 -12.14 -4.08
N ASN A 125 -5.63 -12.32 -2.79
CA ASN A 125 -4.82 -11.78 -1.71
C ASN A 125 -3.43 -12.44 -1.52
N SER A 126 -3.12 -13.51 -2.26
CA SER A 126 -1.85 -14.25 -2.09
C SER A 126 -0.62 -13.36 -2.20
N LEU A 127 0.38 -13.60 -1.35
CA LEU A 127 1.72 -13.00 -1.44
C LEU A 127 2.61 -13.78 -2.41
N ILE A 128 2.38 -15.10 -2.54
CA ILE A 128 3.09 -15.99 -3.46
C ILE A 128 2.10 -16.57 -4.46
N SER A 129 2.26 -16.21 -5.73
CA SER A 129 1.49 -16.80 -6.82
C SER A 129 1.96 -18.23 -7.10
N TRP A 130 1.07 -19.07 -7.63
CA TRP A 130 1.47 -20.31 -8.25
C TRP A 130 2.42 -20.04 -9.45
N PRO A 131 3.41 -20.91 -9.74
CA PRO A 131 3.75 -22.13 -8.99
C PRO A 131 4.56 -21.86 -7.72
N THR A 132 5.37 -20.80 -7.64
CA THR A 132 6.07 -20.32 -6.42
C THR A 132 6.71 -18.97 -6.76
N VAL A 133 5.90 -18.00 -7.22
CA VAL A 133 6.37 -16.69 -7.70
C VAL A 133 5.97 -15.61 -6.68
N PRO A 134 6.92 -15.04 -5.92
CA PRO A 134 6.62 -13.95 -5.00
C PRO A 134 6.05 -12.75 -5.76
N LYS A 135 4.92 -12.21 -5.29
CA LYS A 135 4.41 -10.91 -5.74
C LYS A 135 5.18 -9.77 -5.05
N PRO A 136 5.16 -8.53 -5.57
CA PRO A 136 5.71 -7.37 -4.87
C PRO A 136 5.21 -7.22 -3.43
N ALA A 137 3.96 -7.59 -3.17
CA ALA A 137 3.35 -7.58 -1.85
C ALA A 137 4.09 -8.47 -0.83
N TYR A 138 4.71 -9.58 -1.25
CA TYR A 138 5.54 -10.41 -0.37
C TYR A 138 6.68 -9.60 0.25
N TYR A 139 7.40 -8.84 -0.57
CA TYR A 139 8.52 -8.01 -0.12
C TYR A 139 8.03 -6.81 0.70
N ALA A 140 6.87 -6.26 0.37
CA ALA A 140 6.23 -5.20 1.15
C ALA A 140 5.88 -5.69 2.57
N VAL A 141 5.32 -6.89 2.71
CA VAL A 141 5.05 -7.53 4.01
C VAL A 141 6.36 -7.84 4.74
N GLN A 142 7.37 -8.38 4.04
CA GLN A 142 8.69 -8.64 4.62
C GLN A 142 9.30 -7.37 5.23
N ALA A 143 9.26 -6.24 4.51
CA ALA A 143 9.75 -4.96 5.01
C ALA A 143 8.94 -4.46 6.22
N SER A 144 7.62 -4.65 6.19
CA SER A 144 6.69 -4.28 7.28
C SER A 144 6.84 -5.13 8.52
N CYS A 145 7.48 -6.30 8.43
CA CYS A 145 7.71 -7.25 9.52
C CYS A 145 9.14 -7.20 10.07
N ARG A 146 9.96 -6.22 9.68
CA ARG A 146 11.30 -6.03 10.26
C ARG A 146 11.22 -5.79 11.78
N PRO A 147 12.15 -6.34 12.58
CA PRO A 147 12.10 -6.23 14.05
C PRO A 147 12.11 -4.78 14.56
N VAL A 148 12.84 -3.91 13.86
CA VAL A 148 12.85 -2.46 14.09
C VAL A 148 12.67 -1.75 12.76
N LEU A 149 11.80 -0.74 12.69
CA LEU A 149 11.66 0.11 11.52
C LEU A 149 11.12 1.51 11.85
N ALA A 150 11.55 2.49 11.07
CA ALA A 150 10.85 3.75 10.89
C ALA A 150 9.51 3.47 10.21
N SER A 151 8.45 4.14 10.65
CA SER A 151 7.12 3.75 10.25
C SER A 151 6.19 4.96 10.18
N ALA A 152 5.40 5.07 9.12
CA ALA A 152 4.44 6.14 8.89
C ALA A 152 3.01 5.60 8.95
N ARG A 153 2.15 6.22 9.75
CA ARG A 153 0.70 6.06 9.62
C ARG A 153 0.21 7.13 8.65
N ILE A 154 -0.36 6.68 7.54
CA ILE A 154 -0.81 7.52 6.43
C ILE A 154 -2.33 7.31 6.30
N PRO A 155 -3.15 8.38 6.23
CA PRO A 155 -4.60 8.24 6.36
C PRO A 155 -5.32 7.77 5.09
N LYS A 156 -4.64 7.76 3.93
CA LYS A 156 -5.17 7.36 2.64
C LYS A 156 -4.07 7.10 1.62
N PHE A 157 -4.40 6.33 0.57
CA PHE A 157 -3.48 6.00 -0.51
C PHE A 157 -3.29 7.12 -1.55
N SER A 158 -4.36 7.87 -1.85
CA SER A 158 -4.39 8.83 -2.95
C SER A 158 -4.47 10.29 -2.49
N TRP A 159 -3.65 11.14 -3.10
CA TRP A 159 -3.45 12.54 -2.79
C TRP A 159 -3.60 13.43 -4.02
N GLN A 160 -3.90 14.72 -3.80
CA GLN A 160 -4.05 15.72 -4.86
C GLN A 160 -3.29 17.01 -4.53
N GLU A 161 -3.03 17.81 -5.57
CA GLU A 161 -2.49 19.17 -5.42
C GLU A 161 -3.35 19.99 -4.45
N GLY A 162 -2.70 20.74 -3.56
CA GLY A 162 -3.34 21.62 -2.60
C GLY A 162 -3.84 20.93 -1.34
N GLU A 163 -3.88 19.59 -1.31
CA GLU A 163 -4.23 18.84 -0.11
C GLU A 163 -3.12 18.93 0.96
N TRP A 164 -3.54 18.86 2.21
CA TRP A 164 -2.62 18.72 3.35
C TRP A 164 -2.21 17.25 3.47
N PHE A 165 -1.02 16.94 3.00
CA PHE A 165 -0.36 15.67 3.31
C PHE A 165 -0.14 15.59 4.81
N GLU A 166 -0.65 14.54 5.44
CA GLU A 166 -0.47 14.27 6.87
C GLU A 166 0.02 12.86 7.09
N SER A 167 1.07 12.71 7.90
CA SER A 167 1.58 11.41 8.30
C SER A 167 2.09 11.43 9.74
N GLU A 168 1.59 10.50 10.55
CA GLU A 168 2.07 10.32 11.92
C GLU A 168 3.26 9.37 11.93
N LEU A 169 4.37 9.81 12.52
CA LEU A 169 5.63 9.08 12.55
C LEU A 169 5.69 8.14 13.75
N TRP A 170 6.40 7.03 13.57
CA TRP A 170 6.61 6.02 14.58
C TRP A 170 7.96 5.34 14.41
N LEU A 171 8.49 4.84 15.52
CA LEU A 171 9.50 3.80 15.54
C LEU A 171 8.84 2.54 16.09
N LEU A 172 8.80 1.47 15.30
CA LEU A 172 8.30 0.17 15.74
C LEU A 172 9.47 -0.66 16.27
N ASN A 173 9.32 -1.26 17.45
CA ASN A 173 10.34 -2.11 18.08
C ASN A 173 9.71 -3.38 18.64
N ASP A 174 10.00 -4.51 18.00
CA ASP A 174 9.60 -5.84 18.44
C ASP A 174 10.75 -6.61 19.14
N THR A 175 11.96 -6.06 19.14
CA THR A 175 13.12 -6.67 19.81
C THR A 175 13.01 -6.53 21.32
N TRP A 176 13.79 -7.33 22.06
CA TRP A 176 13.95 -7.17 23.51
C TRP A 176 15.09 -6.22 23.89
N GLU A 177 15.61 -5.48 22.91
CA GLU A 177 16.70 -4.53 23.09
C GLU A 177 16.16 -3.11 23.24
N ARG A 178 16.94 -2.28 23.96
CA ARG A 178 16.72 -0.82 23.99
C ARG A 178 17.26 -0.23 22.70
N ILE A 179 16.48 0.64 22.06
CA ILE A 179 16.94 1.44 20.94
C ILE A 179 17.33 2.81 21.48
N ALA A 180 18.61 3.18 21.32
CA ALA A 180 19.10 4.48 21.75
C ALA A 180 18.39 5.62 21.00
N PRO A 181 18.35 6.84 21.58
CA PRO A 181 17.90 8.03 20.88
C PRO A 181 18.63 8.21 19.54
N GLY A 182 17.94 8.77 18.55
CA GLY A 182 18.47 8.92 17.21
C GLY A 182 17.70 9.95 16.39
N ARG A 183 18.01 10.06 15.09
CA ARG A 183 17.42 11.07 14.21
C ARG A 183 16.78 10.40 13.00
N MET A 184 15.50 10.70 12.78
CA MET A 184 14.75 10.26 11.61
C MET A 184 14.51 11.47 10.69
N GLU A 185 15.02 11.40 9.47
CA GLU A 185 14.74 12.35 8.40
C GLU A 185 13.51 11.89 7.60
N ILE A 186 12.61 12.83 7.32
CA ILE A 186 11.38 12.60 6.57
C ILE A 186 11.46 13.41 5.28
N VAL A 187 11.48 12.70 4.15
CA VAL A 187 11.62 13.29 2.82
C VAL A 187 10.42 12.88 1.98
N LEU A 188 9.89 13.84 1.22
CA LEU A 188 8.85 13.63 0.23
C LEU A 188 9.44 13.85 -1.16
N GLU A 189 9.21 12.90 -2.06
CA GLU A 189 9.67 12.92 -3.44
C GLU A 189 8.49 12.69 -4.38
N CYS A 190 8.45 13.38 -5.53
CA CYS A 190 7.46 13.16 -6.57
C CYS A 190 7.99 13.70 -7.89
N GLY A 191 8.39 12.83 -8.82
CA GLY A 191 9.05 13.22 -10.07
C GLY A 191 10.29 14.09 -9.81
N SER A 192 10.30 15.34 -10.29
CA SER A 192 11.41 16.27 -10.04
C SER A 192 11.36 16.94 -8.65
N PHE A 193 10.22 16.87 -7.96
CA PHE A 193 10.08 17.42 -6.62
C PHE A 193 10.78 16.55 -5.58
N ARG A 194 11.57 17.19 -4.70
CA ARG A 194 12.15 16.57 -3.51
C ARG A 194 12.23 17.59 -2.37
N LYS A 195 11.69 17.23 -1.21
CA LYS A 195 11.72 18.10 -0.04
C LYS A 195 11.85 17.30 1.25
N ARG A 196 12.82 17.68 2.09
CA ARG A 196 12.85 17.29 3.49
C ARG A 196 11.74 18.03 4.24
N LEU A 197 10.78 17.28 4.74
CA LEU A 197 9.62 17.81 5.47
C LEU A 197 9.95 18.08 6.94
N MET A 198 10.71 17.18 7.58
CA MET A 198 11.00 17.22 9.01
C MET A 198 12.25 16.40 9.34
N VAL A 199 12.88 16.70 10.48
CA VAL A 199 13.75 15.77 11.21
C VAL A 199 13.12 15.54 12.58
N TRP A 200 12.87 14.28 12.93
CA TRP A 200 12.38 13.88 14.24
C TRP A 200 13.55 13.39 15.09
N GLU A 201 13.80 14.08 16.19
CA GLU A 201 14.68 13.63 17.27
C GLU A 201 13.95 12.51 18.05
N MET A 202 14.25 11.27 17.71
CA MET A 202 13.63 10.09 18.31
C MET A 202 14.14 9.89 19.74
N PRO A 203 13.23 9.70 20.72
CA PRO A 203 13.63 9.30 22.06
C PRO A 203 14.06 7.82 22.07
N GLU A 204 14.52 7.35 23.23
CA GLU A 204 14.77 5.93 23.46
C GLU A 204 13.49 5.11 23.21
N ALA A 205 13.62 3.94 22.57
CA ALA A 205 12.59 2.91 22.56
C ALA A 205 12.94 1.81 23.56
N LEU A 206 12.02 1.53 24.49
CA LEU A 206 12.16 0.42 25.43
C LEU A 206 12.01 -0.94 24.71
N PRO A 207 12.50 -2.04 25.32
CA PRO A 207 12.28 -3.39 24.82
C PRO A 207 10.81 -3.66 24.50
N ASN A 208 10.56 -4.13 23.28
CA ASN A 208 9.25 -4.50 22.76
C ASN A 208 8.19 -3.36 22.80
N ARG A 209 8.64 -2.09 22.79
CA ARG A 209 7.77 -0.91 22.81
C ARG A 209 7.96 -0.03 21.59
N ASN A 210 6.85 0.28 20.93
CA ASN A 210 6.82 1.28 19.87
C ASN A 210 6.91 2.69 20.46
N VAL A 211 7.48 3.62 19.69
CA VAL A 211 7.51 5.04 20.02
C VAL A 211 6.65 5.79 19.02
N ARG A 212 5.64 6.51 19.52
CA ARG A 212 4.86 7.45 18.73
C ARG A 212 5.62 8.77 18.61
N GLY A 213 5.80 9.22 17.38
CA GLY A 213 6.46 10.47 17.03
C GLY A 213 5.47 11.59 16.70
N PRO A 214 5.98 12.70 16.16
CA PRO A 214 5.15 13.82 15.72
C PRO A 214 4.38 13.49 14.44
N THR A 215 3.44 14.36 14.09
CA THR A 215 2.78 14.33 12.78
C THR A 215 3.43 15.34 11.85
N VAL A 216 3.85 14.88 10.68
CA VAL A 216 4.31 15.74 9.59
C VAL A 216 3.10 16.24 8.82
N ARG A 217 3.09 17.55 8.53
CA ARG A 217 2.06 18.19 7.70
C ARG A 217 2.71 19.03 6.63
N PHE A 218 2.27 18.86 5.39
CA PHE A 218 2.78 19.61 4.25
C PHE A 218 1.69 19.79 3.20
N GLN A 219 1.46 21.02 2.74
CA GLN A 219 0.53 21.25 1.64
C GLN A 219 1.20 20.87 0.32
N LEU A 220 0.61 19.92 -0.41
CA LEU A 220 1.18 19.38 -1.64
C LEU A 220 1.15 20.45 -2.76
N PRO A 221 2.30 20.82 -3.35
CA PRO A 221 2.32 21.64 -4.56
C PRO A 221 1.86 20.84 -5.78
N ALA A 222 1.79 21.51 -6.92
CA ALA A 222 1.70 20.81 -8.20
C ALA A 222 2.93 19.90 -8.38
N MET A 223 2.70 18.67 -8.83
CA MET A 223 3.72 17.65 -9.06
C MET A 223 3.68 17.19 -10.53
N ASP A 224 4.82 16.73 -11.03
CA ASP A 224 5.01 16.25 -12.41
C ASP A 224 5.00 14.71 -12.53
N SER A 225 4.61 14.00 -11.46
CA SER A 225 4.50 12.56 -11.41
C SER A 225 3.28 12.13 -10.59
N ASP A 226 2.79 10.92 -10.86
CA ASP A 226 1.76 10.23 -10.09
C ASP A 226 2.32 9.43 -8.91
N ARG A 227 3.64 9.34 -8.77
CA ARG A 227 4.33 8.58 -7.73
C ARG A 227 4.80 9.50 -6.61
N LEU A 228 4.02 9.60 -5.54
CA LEU A 228 4.39 10.33 -4.34
C LEU A 228 5.10 9.39 -3.37
N ILE A 229 6.37 9.62 -3.12
CA ILE A 229 7.21 8.76 -2.28
C ILE A 229 7.48 9.46 -0.95
N LEU A 230 7.06 8.82 0.16
CA LEU A 230 7.47 9.21 1.51
C LEU A 230 8.63 8.33 1.95
N LEU A 231 9.78 8.94 2.23
CA LEU A 231 10.98 8.29 2.74
C LEU A 231 11.18 8.63 4.21
N LEU A 232 11.36 7.60 5.04
CA LEU A 232 11.79 7.72 6.43
C LEU A 232 13.19 7.14 6.56
N ARG A 233 14.16 7.98 6.94
CA ARG A 233 15.58 7.61 7.01
C ARG A 233 16.12 7.82 8.41
N ILE A 234 16.64 6.76 9.03
CA ILE A 234 17.30 6.84 10.34
C ILE A 234 18.80 6.98 10.15
N GLU A 235 19.38 8.00 10.79
CA GLU A 235 20.82 8.27 10.74
C GLU A 235 21.62 7.06 11.23
N GLY A 236 22.56 6.58 10.40
CA GLY A 236 23.42 5.43 10.72
C GLY A 236 22.72 4.06 10.74
N LYS A 237 21.43 3.98 10.40
CA LYS A 237 20.62 2.74 10.47
C LYS A 237 19.76 2.52 9.21
N PRO A 238 20.39 2.36 8.02
CA PRO A 238 19.66 2.19 6.76
C PRO A 238 18.72 0.97 6.75
N GLU A 239 19.02 -0.07 7.54
CA GLU A 239 18.21 -1.27 7.69
C GLU A 239 16.84 -1.01 8.33
N TRP A 240 16.66 0.14 9.01
CA TRP A 240 15.39 0.56 9.62
C TRP A 240 14.60 1.52 8.74
N ASN A 241 15.13 1.92 7.58
CA ASN A 241 14.47 2.87 6.70
C ASN A 241 13.22 2.27 6.06
N SER A 242 12.23 3.13 5.82
CA SER A 242 10.99 2.77 5.15
C SER A 242 10.66 3.74 4.03
N GLU A 243 9.99 3.21 3.02
CA GLU A 243 9.53 3.92 1.84
C GLU A 243 8.06 3.57 1.63
N TYR A 244 7.25 4.58 1.34
CA TYR A 244 5.83 4.43 1.01
C TYR A 244 5.58 5.07 -0.35
N LEU A 245 5.01 4.30 -1.26
CA LEU A 245 4.70 4.74 -2.61
C LEU A 245 3.20 5.02 -2.69
N LEU A 246 2.82 6.28 -2.74
CA LEU A 246 1.43 6.74 -2.73
C LEU A 246 1.05 7.35 -4.07
N LEU A 247 -0.24 7.38 -4.35
CA LEU A 247 -0.73 7.93 -5.61
C LEU A 247 -0.91 9.45 -5.50
N MET A 248 -0.25 10.19 -6.38
CA MET A 248 -0.55 11.60 -6.67
C MET A 248 -1.48 11.67 -7.89
N LYS A 249 -2.72 12.11 -7.69
CA LYS A 249 -3.66 12.30 -8.80
C LYS A 249 -3.39 13.64 -9.49
N ALA A 250 -3.45 13.62 -10.82
CA ALA A 250 -3.54 14.85 -11.60
C ALA A 250 -4.79 15.63 -11.15
N ARG A 251 -4.69 16.96 -11.15
CA ARG A 251 -5.81 17.83 -10.83
C ARG A 251 -6.97 17.51 -11.78
N GLU A 252 -8.14 17.17 -11.22
CA GLU A 252 -9.36 17.10 -12.01
C GLU A 252 -9.62 18.50 -12.57
N GLU A 253 -9.46 18.67 -13.89
CA GLU A 253 -10.02 19.81 -14.59
C GLU A 253 -11.53 19.72 -14.39
N LYS A 254 -12.07 20.47 -13.43
CA LYS A 254 -13.50 20.74 -13.39
C LYS A 254 -13.85 21.22 -14.79
N GLN A 255 -14.62 20.44 -15.54
CA GLN A 255 -15.24 20.92 -16.76
C GLN A 255 -15.87 22.25 -16.40
N ARG A 256 -15.31 23.34 -16.94
CA ARG A 256 -16.00 24.61 -16.97
C ARG A 256 -17.24 24.34 -17.81
N VAL A 257 -18.34 24.02 -17.15
CA VAL A 257 -19.65 24.25 -17.72
C VAL A 257 -19.66 25.76 -17.95
N ASN A 258 -19.34 26.16 -19.18
CA ASN A 258 -19.67 27.48 -19.67
C ASN A 258 -21.20 27.52 -19.61
N MET A 259 -21.75 27.98 -18.49
CA MET A 259 -23.08 28.55 -18.48
C MET A 259 -22.99 29.74 -19.43
N LEU A 260 -23.35 29.51 -20.69
CA LEU A 260 -23.77 30.56 -21.57
C LEU A 260 -24.94 31.23 -20.87
N ASN A 261 -24.69 32.41 -20.31
CA ASN A 261 -25.76 33.38 -20.14
C ASN A 261 -26.29 33.68 -21.54
N ILE A 262 -27.51 33.23 -21.82
CA ILE A 262 -28.66 33.94 -22.43
C ILE A 262 -29.83 32.96 -22.46
#